data_AF-A0A1I0RGA1-F1
#
_entry.id   AF-A0A1I0RGA1-F1
#
_cell.length_a   1.000
_cell.length_b   1.000
_cell.length_c   1.000
_cell.angle_alpha   90.00
_cell.angle_beta   90.00
_cell.angle_gamma   90.00
#
_symmetry.space_group_name_H-M   'P 1'
#
loop_
_entity.id
_entity.type
_entity.pdbx_description
1 polymer ?
#
loop_
_entity_poly.entity_id
_entity_poly.type
_entity_poly.pdbx_seq_one_letter_code
_entity_poly.pdbx_strand_id
1 'polypeptide(L)'
;MQMYKAVLTESTAKIRRLPDFFIIFIIKKMHPDKLAFGSYSKGFITNVPADLNSPEAKHFKNTIRRFAEEATYIYSFKENKMLYADGWEPLLGYEDHEVSMLTLVSITAPEFAPFSNELNDKALMFLHSKHIEEEHQYSFTIELKKLHKNGTPVPLIWKVGVFATEGGKVTCIIGHAQRNESIKFGSVMRYAAYGPEKSEFEEELNKQLFRYYAISEKEKDALCMVAEGYSFKEIAAAFGVSQSAIEKRILPLYKRFGVKSLTHLISFATANHILP
;
A
#
# COMPACT_ATOMS: atom_id res chain seq x y z
N MET A 1 22.07 -7.63 -21.61
CA MET A 1 21.10 -8.44 -20.81
C MET A 1 21.74 -9.53 -19.95
N GLN A 2 23.06 -9.82 -20.03
CA GLN A 2 23.75 -10.77 -19.13
C GLN A 2 24.47 -10.11 -17.94
N MET A 3 24.80 -8.80 -18.00
CA MET A 3 25.49 -8.10 -16.90
C MET A 3 24.59 -7.78 -15.69
N TYR A 4 23.26 -7.74 -15.86
CA TYR A 4 22.31 -7.45 -14.76
C TYR A 4 22.01 -8.66 -13.85
N LYS A 5 22.32 -9.90 -14.28
CA LYS A 5 22.09 -11.11 -13.48
C LYS A 5 23.22 -11.42 -12.49
N ALA A 6 24.44 -10.95 -12.74
CA ALA A 6 25.61 -11.25 -11.92
C ALA A 6 25.68 -10.44 -10.61
N VAL A 7 25.23 -9.18 -10.63
CA VAL A 7 25.33 -8.30 -9.45
C VAL A 7 24.29 -8.65 -8.37
N LEU A 8 23.13 -9.19 -8.76
CA LEU A 8 22.07 -9.61 -7.81
C LEU A 8 22.36 -10.98 -7.16
N THR A 9 23.15 -11.85 -7.79
CA THR A 9 23.43 -13.20 -7.28
C THR A 9 24.54 -13.23 -6.24
N GLU A 10 25.57 -12.37 -6.33
CA GLU A 10 26.64 -12.31 -5.31
C GLU A 10 26.22 -11.55 -4.04
N SER A 11 25.38 -10.53 -4.17
CA SER A 11 24.90 -9.73 -3.01
C SER A 11 23.90 -10.52 -2.14
N THR A 12 22.99 -11.27 -2.77
CA THR A 12 21.97 -12.06 -2.04
C THR A 12 22.54 -13.29 -1.34
N ALA A 13 23.63 -13.87 -1.86
CA ALA A 13 24.28 -15.04 -1.26
C ALA A 13 25.02 -14.72 0.05
N LYS A 14 25.56 -13.51 0.22
CA LYS A 14 26.28 -13.09 1.43
C LYS A 14 25.37 -12.70 2.60
N ILE A 15 24.14 -12.25 2.32
CA ILE A 15 23.18 -11.84 3.36
C ILE A 15 22.55 -13.06 4.05
N ARG A 16 22.46 -14.21 3.37
CA ARG A 16 21.83 -15.45 3.86
C ARG A 16 22.56 -16.18 5.01
N ARG A 17 23.72 -15.68 5.45
CA ARG A 17 24.53 -16.32 6.52
C ARG A 17 24.84 -15.40 7.70
N LEU A 18 24.08 -14.33 7.88
CA LEU A 18 24.24 -13.46 9.03
C LEU A 18 23.16 -13.76 10.08
N PRO A 19 23.52 -13.83 11.38
CA PRO A 19 22.53 -13.95 12.44
C PRO A 19 21.57 -12.74 12.39
N ASP A 20 20.30 -12.93 12.76
CA ASP A 20 19.23 -11.92 12.64
C ASP A 20 19.61 -10.54 13.21
N PHE A 21 20.47 -10.51 14.23
CA PHE A 21 21.00 -9.27 14.83
C PHE A 21 21.85 -8.43 13.86
N PHE A 22 22.59 -9.06 12.94
CA PHE A 22 23.45 -8.39 11.96
C PHE A 22 22.66 -7.79 10.79
N ILE A 23 21.57 -8.43 10.37
CA ILE A 23 20.68 -7.90 9.33
C ILE A 23 19.99 -6.62 9.82
N ILE A 24 19.50 -6.63 11.07
CA ILE A 24 18.90 -5.46 11.72
C ILE A 24 19.92 -4.32 11.84
N PHE A 25 21.19 -4.62 12.13
CA PHE A 25 22.25 -3.60 12.27
C PHE A 25 22.67 -2.97 10.94
N ILE A 26 22.72 -3.74 9.85
CA ILE A 26 23.02 -3.20 8.51
C ILE A 26 21.87 -2.33 7.98
N ILE A 27 20.63 -2.74 8.21
CA ILE A 27 19.44 -1.96 7.80
C ILE A 27 19.36 -0.64 8.60
N LYS A 28 19.70 -0.63 9.90
CA LYS A 28 19.74 0.60 10.71
C LYS A 28 20.77 1.65 10.26
N LYS A 29 21.79 1.26 9.48
CA LYS A 29 22.86 2.16 9.02
C LYS A 29 22.67 2.69 7.59
N MET A 30 21.67 2.20 6.85
CA MET A 30 21.37 2.71 5.51
C MET A 30 20.33 3.82 5.60
N HIS A 31 20.70 5.02 5.15
CA HIS A 31 19.74 6.11 4.97
C HIS A 31 18.60 5.63 4.03
N PRO A 32 17.32 5.79 4.42
CA PRO A 32 16.17 5.29 3.65
C PRO A 32 16.09 5.83 2.22
N ASP A 33 16.77 6.95 1.93
CA ASP A 33 16.74 7.63 0.63
C ASP A 33 17.64 7.02 -0.45
N LYS A 34 18.40 5.95 -0.13
CA LYS A 34 19.34 5.29 -1.08
C LYS A 34 18.92 3.89 -1.54
N LEU A 35 17.80 3.37 -1.04
CA LEU A 35 17.27 2.06 -1.42
C LEU A 35 16.42 2.19 -2.70
N ALA A 36 16.60 1.29 -3.66
CA ALA A 36 15.73 1.23 -4.85
C ALA A 36 14.28 0.99 -4.41
N PHE A 37 13.30 1.65 -5.04
CA PHE A 37 11.89 1.55 -4.63
C PHE A 37 11.40 0.09 -4.55
N GLY A 38 10.81 -0.27 -3.41
CA GLY A 38 10.31 -1.61 -3.14
C GLY A 38 11.37 -2.58 -2.59
N SER A 39 12.63 -2.16 -2.45
CA SER A 39 13.70 -3.08 -2.03
C SER A 39 13.59 -3.50 -0.57
N TYR A 40 13.00 -2.67 0.30
CA TYR A 40 12.79 -3.05 1.69
C TYR A 40 11.77 -4.18 1.78
N SER A 41 10.55 -3.95 1.29
CA SER A 41 9.45 -4.92 1.29
C SER A 41 9.78 -6.19 0.51
N LYS A 42 10.44 -6.08 -0.66
CA LYS A 42 10.93 -7.23 -1.45
C LYS A 42 11.91 -8.12 -0.71
N GLY A 43 12.56 -7.63 0.35
CA GLY A 43 13.40 -8.45 1.23
C GLY A 43 12.62 -9.40 2.13
N PHE A 44 11.32 -9.16 2.34
CA PHE A 44 10.45 -9.93 3.26
C PHE A 44 9.34 -10.70 2.57
N ILE A 45 9.20 -10.56 1.25
CA ILE A 45 8.16 -11.23 0.46
C ILE A 45 8.78 -12.24 -0.50
N THR A 46 8.07 -13.35 -0.72
CA THR A 46 8.56 -14.46 -1.56
C THR A 46 7.62 -14.80 -2.70
N ASN A 47 8.10 -15.66 -3.60
CA ASN A 47 7.30 -16.24 -4.67
C ASN A 47 6.71 -17.62 -4.28
N VAL A 48 6.48 -17.88 -2.99
CA VAL A 48 5.95 -19.17 -2.51
C VAL A 48 4.43 -19.04 -2.33
N PRO A 49 3.61 -19.71 -3.19
CA PRO A 49 2.16 -19.69 -3.08
C PRO A 49 1.66 -20.55 -1.91
N ALA A 50 0.35 -20.46 -1.65
CA ALA A 50 -0.28 -21.23 -0.57
C ALA A 50 -0.54 -22.67 -1.00
N ASP A 51 -0.32 -23.62 -0.10
CA ASP A 51 -0.89 -24.96 -0.26
C ASP A 51 -2.37 -24.93 0.15
N LEU A 52 -3.25 -24.86 -0.85
CA LEU A 52 -4.71 -24.78 -0.62
C LEU A 52 -5.31 -26.08 -0.04
N ASN A 53 -4.54 -27.17 0.02
CA ASN A 53 -4.96 -28.41 0.67
C ASN A 53 -4.58 -28.48 2.15
N SER A 54 -3.76 -27.54 2.63
CA SER A 54 -3.33 -27.46 4.03
C SER A 54 -4.53 -27.27 4.98
N PRO A 55 -4.43 -27.76 6.23
CA PRO A 55 -5.45 -27.51 7.26
C PRO A 55 -5.74 -26.01 7.44
N GLU A 56 -4.70 -25.17 7.41
CA GLU A 56 -4.80 -23.72 7.57
C GLU A 56 -5.58 -23.09 6.41
N ALA A 57 -5.23 -23.39 5.16
CA ALA A 57 -5.95 -22.84 4.01
C ALA A 57 -7.41 -23.28 3.97
N LYS A 58 -7.71 -24.53 4.34
CA LYS A 58 -9.10 -25.03 4.46
C LYS A 58 -9.86 -24.32 5.58
N HIS A 59 -9.21 -24.07 6.71
CA HIS A 59 -9.79 -23.28 7.80
C HIS A 59 -10.17 -21.88 7.31
N PHE A 60 -9.22 -21.16 6.70
CA PHE A 60 -9.46 -19.81 6.19
C PHE A 60 -10.55 -19.76 5.12
N LYS A 61 -10.60 -20.74 4.22
CA LYS A 61 -11.67 -20.85 3.22
C LYS A 61 -13.07 -20.96 3.83
N ASN A 62 -13.18 -21.57 5.01
CA ASN A 62 -14.46 -21.74 5.70
C ASN A 62 -14.83 -20.53 6.57
N THR A 63 -13.86 -19.74 7.00
CA THR A 63 -14.09 -18.61 7.93
C THR A 63 -14.13 -17.25 7.22
N ILE A 64 -13.35 -17.07 6.16
CA ILE A 64 -13.24 -15.81 5.43
C ILE A 64 -14.26 -15.83 4.30
N ARG A 65 -15.28 -14.98 4.43
CA ARG A 65 -16.27 -14.78 3.37
C ARG A 65 -15.71 -13.87 2.29
N ARG A 66 -16.08 -14.16 1.06
CA ARG A 66 -15.73 -13.39 -0.14
C ARG A 66 -16.93 -13.29 -1.06
N PHE A 67 -17.13 -12.12 -1.66
CA PHE A 67 -18.17 -11.90 -2.66
C PHE A 67 -17.62 -12.03 -4.09
N ALA A 68 -18.50 -11.91 -5.07
CA ALA A 68 -18.09 -11.87 -6.47
C ALA A 68 -17.13 -10.70 -6.72
N GLU A 69 -16.16 -10.89 -7.63
CA GLU A 69 -15.13 -9.90 -7.98
C GLU A 69 -14.25 -9.42 -6.81
N GLU A 70 -14.19 -10.21 -5.74
CA GLU A 70 -13.22 -10.05 -4.67
C GLU A 70 -12.18 -11.17 -4.72
N ALA A 71 -10.99 -10.89 -4.20
CA ALA A 71 -9.94 -11.86 -3.92
C ALA A 71 -9.33 -11.58 -2.54
N THR A 72 -8.90 -12.62 -1.85
CA THR A 72 -8.26 -12.51 -0.54
C THR A 72 -6.95 -13.29 -0.49
N TYR A 73 -6.01 -12.82 0.33
CA TYR A 73 -4.84 -13.59 0.72
C TYR A 73 -4.47 -13.42 2.19
N ILE A 74 -3.72 -14.38 2.71
CA ILE A 74 -2.95 -14.25 3.95
C ILE A 74 -1.48 -14.58 3.65
N TYR A 75 -0.57 -13.69 4.06
CA TYR A 75 0.87 -13.90 3.93
C TYR A 75 1.54 -13.93 5.30
N SER A 76 2.40 -14.92 5.51
CA SER A 76 3.19 -15.08 6.74
C SER A 76 4.63 -14.63 6.51
N PHE A 77 5.06 -13.61 7.24
CA PHE A 77 6.46 -13.19 7.31
C PHE A 77 7.31 -14.21 8.08
N LYS A 78 6.69 -14.93 9.02
CA LYS A 78 7.36 -15.98 9.81
C LYS A 78 7.72 -17.19 8.94
N GLU A 79 6.79 -17.63 8.11
CA GLU A 79 6.99 -18.77 7.20
C GLU A 79 7.49 -18.37 5.82
N ASN A 80 7.55 -17.08 5.52
CA ASN A 80 7.96 -16.52 4.23
C ASN A 80 7.19 -17.12 3.05
N LYS A 81 5.86 -17.28 3.19
CA LYS A 81 4.97 -17.82 2.16
C LYS A 81 3.54 -17.34 2.34
N MET A 82 2.74 -17.51 1.30
CA MET A 82 1.28 -17.37 1.39
C MET A 82 0.72 -18.53 2.23
N LEU A 83 -0.15 -18.21 3.18
CA LEU A 83 -0.93 -19.20 3.93
C LEU A 83 -2.30 -19.46 3.27
N TYR A 84 -2.81 -18.48 2.54
CA TYR A 84 -4.12 -18.56 1.89
C TYR A 84 -4.19 -17.62 0.68
N ALA A 85 -4.93 -18.05 -0.34
CA ALA A 85 -5.28 -17.29 -1.52
C ALA A 85 -6.62 -17.82 -2.06
N ASP A 86 -7.56 -16.93 -2.39
CA ASP A 86 -8.86 -17.32 -2.98
C ASP A 86 -9.46 -16.17 -3.80
N GLY A 87 -10.01 -16.48 -4.97
CA GLY A 87 -10.75 -15.53 -5.82
C GLY A 87 -9.91 -14.79 -6.87
N TRP A 88 -8.66 -15.18 -7.09
CA TRP A 88 -7.75 -14.50 -8.03
C TRP A 88 -8.07 -14.79 -9.49
N GLU A 89 -8.62 -15.97 -9.80
CA GLU A 89 -8.92 -16.37 -11.18
C GLU A 89 -9.99 -15.47 -11.81
N PRO A 90 -11.19 -15.30 -11.22
CA PRO A 90 -12.18 -14.39 -11.78
C PRO A 90 -11.79 -12.91 -11.72
N LEU A 91 -10.85 -12.53 -10.85
CA LEU A 91 -10.46 -11.13 -10.66
C LEU A 91 -9.32 -10.68 -11.59
N LEU A 92 -8.27 -11.50 -11.69
CA LEU A 92 -7.01 -11.18 -12.38
C LEU A 92 -6.52 -12.32 -13.29
N GLY A 93 -7.26 -13.43 -13.40
CA GLY A 93 -6.94 -14.55 -14.29
C GLY A 93 -5.82 -15.44 -13.80
N TYR A 94 -5.43 -15.32 -12.52
CA TYR A 94 -4.43 -16.20 -11.91
C TYR A 94 -5.12 -17.26 -11.07
N GLU A 95 -4.68 -18.50 -11.20
CA GLU A 95 -5.15 -19.59 -10.35
C GLU A 95 -4.78 -19.31 -8.88
N ASP A 96 -5.67 -19.65 -7.94
CA ASP A 96 -5.40 -19.33 -6.52
C ASP A 96 -4.11 -19.98 -6.00
N HIS A 97 -3.76 -21.15 -6.54
CA HIS A 97 -2.58 -21.93 -6.14
C HIS A 97 -1.27 -21.46 -6.81
N GLU A 98 -1.30 -20.54 -7.77
CA GLU A 98 -0.08 -19.96 -8.37
C GLU A 98 0.23 -18.55 -7.82
N VAL A 99 -0.70 -17.93 -7.11
CA VAL A 99 -0.54 -16.57 -6.59
C VAL A 99 0.40 -16.54 -5.38
N SER A 100 1.41 -15.67 -5.46
CA SER A 100 2.36 -15.39 -4.39
C SER A 100 2.37 -13.91 -4.03
N MET A 101 2.94 -13.56 -2.88
CA MET A 101 3.09 -12.15 -2.50
C MET A 101 3.92 -11.37 -3.52
N LEU A 102 4.99 -11.99 -4.05
CA LEU A 102 5.81 -11.37 -5.09
C LEU A 102 5.03 -11.15 -6.39
N THR A 103 4.15 -12.08 -6.78
CA THR A 103 3.24 -11.91 -7.92
C THR A 103 2.35 -10.69 -7.68
N LEU A 104 1.67 -10.62 -6.53
CA LEU A 104 0.70 -9.55 -6.24
C LEU A 104 1.33 -8.15 -6.25
N VAL A 105 2.56 -7.98 -5.76
CA VAL A 105 3.24 -6.68 -5.82
C VAL A 105 3.76 -6.34 -7.21
N SER A 106 4.07 -7.35 -8.04
CA SER A 106 4.73 -7.15 -9.35
C SER A 106 3.76 -6.84 -10.49
N ILE A 107 2.49 -7.20 -10.34
CA ILE A 107 1.45 -7.00 -11.37
C ILE A 107 0.78 -5.61 -11.32
N THR A 108 1.33 -4.65 -10.55
CA THR A 108 0.91 -3.24 -10.63
C THR A 108 1.28 -2.67 -11.99
N ALA A 109 0.37 -1.91 -12.62
CA ALA A 109 0.65 -1.25 -13.89
C ALA A 109 1.94 -0.39 -13.79
N PRO A 110 2.81 -0.39 -14.81
CA PRO A 110 4.15 0.22 -14.72
C PRO A 110 4.15 1.68 -14.27
N GLU A 111 3.16 2.46 -14.70
CA GLU A 111 3.00 3.87 -14.34
C GLU A 111 2.76 4.10 -12.83
N PHE A 112 2.21 3.11 -12.11
CA PHE A 112 1.92 3.20 -10.68
C PHE A 112 2.83 2.33 -9.81
N ALA A 113 3.67 1.48 -10.43
CA ALA A 113 4.57 0.59 -9.72
C ALA A 113 5.56 1.31 -8.79
N PRO A 114 6.18 2.46 -9.15
CA PRO A 114 7.09 3.17 -8.24
C PRO A 114 6.41 3.60 -6.93
N PHE A 115 5.23 4.22 -7.03
CA PHE A 115 4.43 4.64 -5.87
C PHE A 115 4.02 3.44 -5.01
N SER A 116 3.46 2.40 -5.63
CA SER A 116 3.00 1.22 -4.90
C SER A 116 4.15 0.50 -4.18
N ASN A 117 5.32 0.41 -4.81
CA ASN A 117 6.51 -0.19 -4.21
C ASN A 117 7.02 0.64 -3.02
N GLU A 118 7.05 1.97 -3.15
CA GLU A 118 7.48 2.83 -2.04
C GLU A 118 6.47 2.80 -0.89
N LEU A 119 5.16 2.84 -1.17
CA LEU A 119 4.13 2.68 -0.15
C LEU A 119 4.31 1.37 0.63
N ASN A 120 4.54 0.26 -0.06
CA ASN A 120 4.77 -1.05 0.58
C ASN A 120 6.01 -1.05 1.48
N ASP A 121 7.12 -0.45 1.02
CA ASP A 121 8.32 -0.28 1.84
C ASP A 121 8.00 0.49 3.12
N LYS A 122 7.32 1.64 3.01
CA LYS A 122 7.01 2.50 4.15
C LYS A 122 6.03 1.86 5.12
N ALA A 123 4.98 1.23 4.60
CA ALA A 123 4.02 0.50 5.40
C ALA A 123 4.71 -0.60 6.22
N LEU A 124 5.58 -1.40 5.59
CA LEU A 124 6.28 -2.46 6.30
C LEU A 124 7.31 -1.93 7.31
N MET A 125 8.04 -0.86 6.97
CA MET A 125 8.95 -0.20 7.91
C MET A 125 8.23 0.32 9.15
N PHE A 126 7.06 0.94 8.96
CA PHE A 126 6.20 1.41 10.05
C PHE A 126 5.74 0.23 10.92
N LEU A 127 5.22 -0.84 10.33
CA LEU A 127 4.77 -2.02 11.08
C LEU A 127 5.92 -2.66 11.88
N HIS A 128 7.14 -2.70 11.34
CA HIS A 128 8.31 -3.22 12.05
C HIS A 128 8.78 -2.33 13.22
N SER A 129 8.57 -1.01 13.12
CA SER A 129 8.97 -0.05 14.16
C SER A 129 8.02 -0.06 15.36
N LYS A 130 6.77 -0.47 15.17
CA LYS A 130 5.74 -0.49 16.22
C LYS A 130 5.77 -1.79 17.05
N HIS A 131 5.12 -1.70 18.21
CA HIS A 131 4.72 -2.83 19.03
C HIS A 131 3.19 -2.87 19.00
N ILE A 132 2.61 -3.93 18.45
CA ILE A 132 1.18 -4.03 18.13
C ILE A 132 0.59 -5.15 18.99
N GLU A 133 -0.11 -4.79 20.06
CA GLU A 133 -0.67 -5.77 21.00
C GLU A 133 -1.99 -6.38 20.51
N GLU A 134 -2.77 -5.62 19.73
CA GLU A 134 -4.06 -6.04 19.21
C GLU A 134 -4.01 -6.22 17.68
N GLU A 135 -4.46 -7.38 17.22
CA GLU A 135 -4.58 -7.71 15.81
C GLU A 135 -5.66 -6.85 15.14
N HIS A 136 -5.58 -6.68 13.82
CA HIS A 136 -6.56 -5.93 13.00
C HIS A 136 -6.68 -4.43 13.28
N GLN A 137 -5.87 -3.88 14.19
CA GLN A 137 -5.86 -2.45 14.48
C GLN A 137 -5.33 -1.62 13.31
N TYR A 138 -4.25 -2.06 12.68
CA TYR A 138 -3.63 -1.32 11.57
C TYR A 138 -4.05 -1.86 10.22
N SER A 139 -4.50 -0.97 9.33
CA SER A 139 -4.77 -1.31 7.94
C SER A 139 -4.54 -0.12 7.01
N PHE A 140 -4.41 -0.40 5.71
CA PHE A 140 -4.37 0.62 4.67
C PHE A 140 -5.25 0.21 3.49
N THR A 141 -5.80 1.21 2.81
CA THR A 141 -6.53 1.06 1.55
C THR A 141 -5.79 1.81 0.46
N ILE A 142 -5.71 1.23 -0.74
CA ILE A 142 -5.12 1.86 -1.92
C ILE A 142 -5.98 1.56 -3.15
N GLU A 143 -6.21 2.57 -3.99
CA GLU A 143 -6.75 2.39 -5.33
C GLU A 143 -5.61 2.01 -6.28
N LEU A 144 -5.70 0.88 -6.97
CA LEU A 144 -4.65 0.32 -7.81
C LEU A 144 -5.17 -0.03 -9.19
N LYS A 145 -4.34 0.22 -10.20
CA LYS A 145 -4.47 -0.40 -11.52
C LYS A 145 -3.55 -1.62 -11.58
N LYS A 146 -4.14 -2.81 -11.55
CA LYS A 146 -3.42 -4.09 -11.66
C LYS A 146 -3.55 -4.63 -13.08
N LEU A 147 -2.60 -5.44 -13.51
CA LEU A 147 -2.65 -6.13 -14.80
C LEU A 147 -3.20 -7.54 -14.58
N HIS A 148 -4.31 -7.84 -15.25
CA HIS A 148 -4.80 -9.20 -15.42
C HIS A 148 -3.73 -10.05 -16.14
N LYS A 149 -3.76 -11.38 -15.99
CA LYS A 149 -2.80 -12.32 -16.59
C LYS A 149 -2.69 -12.21 -18.12
N ASN A 150 -3.76 -11.74 -18.77
CA ASN A 150 -3.83 -11.47 -20.21
C ASN A 150 -3.34 -10.05 -20.61
N GLY A 151 -2.89 -9.24 -19.65
CA GLY A 151 -2.42 -7.87 -19.85
C GLY A 151 -3.48 -6.78 -19.74
N THR A 152 -4.77 -7.10 -19.58
CA THR A 152 -5.80 -6.06 -19.46
C THR A 152 -5.71 -5.35 -18.11
N PRO A 153 -5.86 -4.02 -18.06
CA PRO A 153 -5.88 -3.30 -16.79
C PRO A 153 -7.19 -3.57 -16.05
N VAL A 154 -7.09 -3.79 -14.74
CA VAL A 154 -8.23 -4.02 -13.85
C VAL A 154 -8.20 -3.00 -12.71
N PRO A 155 -9.28 -2.22 -12.53
CA PRO A 155 -9.37 -1.29 -11.42
C PRO A 155 -9.72 -1.98 -10.12
N LEU A 156 -8.85 -1.88 -9.12
CA LEU A 156 -9.03 -2.53 -7.82
C LEU A 156 -8.93 -1.52 -6.68
N ILE A 157 -9.80 -1.70 -5.68
CA ILE A 157 -9.51 -1.25 -4.31
C ILE A 157 -8.80 -2.40 -3.61
N TRP A 158 -7.69 -2.09 -2.96
CA TRP A 158 -6.93 -3.05 -2.19
C TRP A 158 -6.86 -2.60 -0.74
N LYS A 159 -7.30 -3.46 0.17
CA LYS A 159 -7.22 -3.27 1.62
C LYS A 159 -6.24 -4.27 2.18
N VAL A 160 -5.30 -3.84 3.01
CA VAL A 160 -4.35 -4.73 3.70
C VAL A 160 -4.35 -4.39 5.17
N GLY A 161 -4.38 -5.40 6.04
CA GLY A 161 -4.35 -5.24 7.49
C GLY A 161 -3.42 -6.22 8.18
N VAL A 162 -3.07 -5.90 9.41
CA VAL A 162 -2.38 -6.84 10.31
C VAL A 162 -3.34 -7.97 10.64
N PHE A 163 -2.93 -9.21 10.33
CA PHE A 163 -3.75 -10.40 10.57
C PHE A 163 -3.36 -11.11 11.86
N ALA A 164 -2.06 -11.25 12.12
CA ALA A 164 -1.58 -11.89 13.34
C ALA A 164 -0.31 -11.23 13.85
N THR A 165 -0.10 -11.29 15.16
CA THR A 165 1.11 -10.82 15.83
C THR A 165 1.66 -11.86 16.81
N GLU A 166 2.97 -11.83 17.05
CA GLU A 166 3.63 -12.61 18.10
C GLU A 166 4.58 -11.69 18.88
N GLY A 167 4.42 -11.60 20.20
CA GLY A 167 5.24 -10.72 21.04
C GLY A 167 5.18 -9.24 20.62
N GLY A 168 4.01 -8.80 20.14
CA GLY A 168 3.76 -7.46 19.61
C GLY A 168 4.44 -7.17 18.26
N LYS A 169 4.93 -8.17 17.54
CA LYS A 169 5.49 -8.05 16.20
C LYS A 169 4.58 -8.69 15.17
N VAL A 170 4.40 -8.02 14.04
CA VAL A 170 3.57 -8.51 12.93
C VAL A 170 4.19 -9.79 12.36
N THR A 171 3.41 -10.87 12.33
CA THR A 171 3.80 -12.15 11.74
C THR A 171 3.01 -12.47 10.48
N CYS A 172 1.76 -12.00 10.39
CA CYS A 172 0.90 -12.19 9.23
C CYS A 172 0.16 -10.92 8.83
N ILE A 173 -0.05 -10.76 7.53
CA ILE A 173 -0.96 -9.76 6.95
C ILE A 173 -2.06 -10.45 6.15
N ILE A 174 -3.22 -9.81 6.12
CA ILE A 174 -4.36 -10.19 5.28
C ILE A 174 -4.59 -9.07 4.27
N GLY A 175 -4.90 -9.42 3.03
CA GLY A 175 -5.31 -8.43 2.04
C GLY A 175 -6.54 -8.86 1.27
N HIS A 176 -7.40 -7.89 1.01
CA HIS A 176 -8.62 -8.01 0.22
C HIS A 176 -8.52 -7.09 -0.98
N ALA A 177 -8.68 -7.66 -2.17
CA ALA A 177 -8.78 -6.94 -3.42
C ALA A 177 -10.23 -7.02 -3.90
N GLN A 178 -10.77 -5.90 -4.37
CA GLN A 178 -12.12 -5.82 -4.91
C GLN A 178 -12.10 -5.00 -6.19
N ARG A 179 -12.77 -5.51 -7.23
CA ARG A 179 -12.98 -4.75 -8.47
C ARG A 179 -13.86 -3.54 -8.23
N ASN A 180 -13.46 -2.40 -8.79
CA ASN A 180 -14.24 -1.19 -8.70
C ASN A 180 -14.17 -0.37 -10.00
N GLU A 181 -15.17 -0.56 -10.86
CA GLU A 181 -15.30 0.13 -12.15
C GLU A 181 -15.58 1.63 -12.03
N SER A 182 -15.94 2.12 -10.82
CA SER A 182 -16.07 3.55 -10.58
C SER A 182 -14.72 4.26 -10.42
N ILE A 183 -13.61 3.52 -10.26
CA ILE A 183 -12.26 4.09 -10.22
C ILE A 183 -11.89 4.56 -11.64
N LYS A 184 -11.82 5.88 -11.80
CA LYS A 184 -11.24 6.50 -12.98
C LYS A 184 -9.78 6.84 -12.70
N PHE A 185 -8.87 6.11 -13.33
CA PHE A 185 -7.43 6.35 -13.17
C PHE A 185 -7.01 7.69 -13.80
N GLY A 186 -6.78 8.68 -12.96
CA GLY A 186 -6.00 9.87 -13.31
C GLY A 186 -4.50 9.62 -13.13
N SER A 187 -3.71 10.69 -13.13
CA SER A 187 -2.28 10.62 -12.77
C SER A 187 -2.05 10.47 -11.26
N VAL A 188 -3.11 10.54 -10.45
CA VAL A 188 -3.05 10.68 -9.00
C VAL A 188 -3.51 9.40 -8.30
N MET A 189 -2.63 8.84 -7.46
CA MET A 189 -2.92 7.68 -6.64
C MET A 189 -3.63 8.07 -5.34
N ARG A 190 -4.57 7.23 -4.89
CA ARG A 190 -5.35 7.44 -3.66
C ARG A 190 -5.10 6.36 -2.65
N TYR A 191 -4.95 6.77 -1.40
CA TYR A 191 -4.75 5.86 -0.28
C TYR A 191 -5.34 6.42 1.01
N ALA A 192 -5.57 5.52 1.95
CA ALA A 192 -6.00 5.83 3.31
C ALA A 192 -5.33 4.87 4.29
N ALA A 193 -5.02 5.35 5.49
CA ALA A 193 -4.42 4.52 6.54
C ALA A 193 -5.28 4.57 7.81
N TYR A 194 -5.36 3.45 8.51
CA TYR A 194 -6.24 3.25 9.66
C TYR A 194 -5.48 2.58 10.79
N GLY A 195 -5.87 2.92 12.02
CA GLY A 195 -5.42 2.31 13.25
C GLY A 195 -5.21 3.30 14.39
N PRO A 196 -4.75 2.81 15.55
CA PRO A 196 -4.18 3.67 16.59
C PRO A 196 -3.09 4.53 15.95
N GLU A 197 -2.97 5.77 16.39
CA GLU A 197 -1.96 6.68 15.83
C GLU A 197 -2.08 6.87 14.30
N LYS A 198 -3.26 6.64 13.69
CA LYS A 198 -3.48 6.82 12.23
C LYS A 198 -2.95 8.14 11.68
N SER A 199 -3.04 9.21 12.48
CA SER A 199 -2.56 10.52 12.09
C SER A 199 -1.04 10.54 11.94
N GLU A 200 -0.30 9.86 12.82
CA GLU A 200 1.15 9.73 12.69
C GLU A 200 1.52 8.92 11.45
N PHE A 201 0.84 7.79 11.23
CA PHE A 201 1.10 6.94 10.07
C PHE A 201 0.79 7.65 8.74
N GLU A 202 -0.37 8.30 8.62
CA GLU A 202 -0.73 9.07 7.43
C GLU A 202 0.18 10.29 7.24
N GLU A 203 0.61 10.96 8.31
CA GLU A 203 1.56 12.07 8.21
C GLU A 203 2.95 11.61 7.75
N GLU A 204 3.42 10.46 8.25
CA GLU A 204 4.69 9.88 7.81
C GLU A 204 4.62 9.48 6.32
N LEU A 205 3.55 8.82 5.91
CA LEU A 205 3.30 8.49 4.50
C LEU A 205 3.23 9.75 3.62
N ASN A 206 2.46 10.77 4.03
CA ASN A 206 2.32 12.02 3.29
C ASN A 206 3.66 12.76 3.11
N LYS A 207 4.52 12.74 4.13
CA LYS A 207 5.86 13.35 4.06
C LYS A 207 6.76 12.60 3.07
N GLN A 208 6.74 11.27 3.11
CA GLN A 208 7.68 10.44 2.35
C GLN A 208 7.22 10.22 0.91
N LEU A 209 5.92 10.11 0.66
CA LEU A 209 5.32 9.92 -0.67
C LEU A 209 5.07 11.23 -1.42
N PHE A 210 5.50 12.37 -0.86
CA PHE A 210 5.29 13.71 -1.41
C PHE A 210 5.79 13.89 -2.85
N ARG A 211 6.75 13.08 -3.30
CA ARG A 211 7.31 13.13 -4.66
C ARG A 211 6.40 12.57 -5.75
N TYR A 212 5.33 11.86 -5.38
CA TYR A 212 4.36 11.31 -6.32
C TYR A 212 3.12 12.19 -6.43
N TYR A 213 2.47 12.12 -7.59
CA TYR A 213 1.09 12.54 -7.74
C TYR A 213 0.20 11.60 -6.90
N ALA A 214 0.03 11.91 -5.63
CA ALA A 214 -0.76 11.13 -4.69
C ALA A 214 -1.54 12.05 -3.74
N ILE A 215 -2.70 11.58 -3.27
CA ILE A 215 -3.54 12.29 -2.32
C ILE A 215 -4.09 11.32 -1.27
N SER A 216 -4.00 11.70 0.00
CA SER A 216 -4.65 10.97 1.09
C SER A 216 -6.15 11.32 1.16
N GLU A 217 -6.97 10.41 1.70
CA GLU A 217 -8.42 10.68 1.83
C GLU A 217 -8.69 11.96 2.63
N LYS A 218 -7.91 12.21 3.69
CA LYS A 218 -7.98 13.46 4.47
C LYS A 218 -7.74 14.72 3.63
N GLU A 219 -6.75 14.69 2.73
CA GLU A 219 -6.44 15.80 1.81
C GLU A 219 -7.56 15.99 0.80
N LYS A 220 -8.10 14.87 0.27
CA LYS A 220 -9.23 14.86 -0.67
C LYS A 220 -10.49 15.44 -0.02
N ASP A 221 -10.87 15.00 1.17
CA ASP A 221 -12.06 15.49 1.88
C ASP A 221 -12.01 17.00 2.10
N ALA A 222 -10.85 17.50 2.55
CA ALA A 222 -10.63 18.94 2.70
C ALA A 222 -10.72 19.66 1.35
N LEU A 223 -10.15 19.09 0.28
CA LEU A 223 -10.19 19.67 -1.06
C LEU A 223 -11.62 19.68 -1.65
N CYS A 224 -12.45 18.67 -1.36
CA CYS A 224 -13.86 18.64 -1.74
C CYS A 224 -14.61 19.83 -1.13
N MET A 225 -14.45 20.08 0.17
CA MET A 225 -15.09 21.23 0.81
C MET A 225 -14.58 22.57 0.24
N VAL A 226 -13.30 22.66 -0.10
CA VAL A 226 -12.78 23.87 -0.76
C VAL A 226 -13.43 24.07 -2.13
N ALA A 227 -13.64 23.00 -2.90
CA ALA A 227 -14.30 23.05 -4.20
C ALA A 227 -15.79 23.42 -4.10
N GLU A 228 -16.45 23.04 -3.00
CA GLU A 228 -17.83 23.44 -2.66
C GLU A 228 -17.94 24.91 -2.18
N GLY A 229 -16.81 25.61 -2.02
CA GLY A 229 -16.77 27.03 -1.68
C GLY A 229 -16.63 27.33 -0.19
N TYR A 230 -16.42 26.31 0.66
CA TYR A 230 -16.17 26.53 2.09
C TYR A 230 -14.82 27.23 2.32
N SER A 231 -14.81 28.18 3.24
CA SER A 231 -13.58 28.82 3.72
C SER A 231 -12.76 27.87 4.60
N PHE A 232 -11.45 28.08 4.70
CA PHE A 232 -10.60 27.26 5.58
C PHE A 232 -11.04 27.28 7.04
N LYS A 233 -11.71 28.35 7.49
CA LYS A 233 -12.28 28.45 8.84
C LYS A 233 -13.47 27.51 9.03
N GLU A 234 -14.38 27.45 8.06
CA GLU A 234 -15.54 26.55 8.09
C GLU A 234 -15.12 25.10 7.98
N ILE A 235 -14.15 24.80 7.12
CA ILE A 235 -13.55 23.48 6.98
C ILE A 235 -12.91 23.05 8.30
N ALA A 236 -12.12 23.93 8.93
CA ALA A 236 -11.49 23.67 10.21
C ALA A 236 -12.53 23.36 11.30
N ALA A 237 -13.63 24.13 11.33
CA ALA A 237 -14.74 23.86 12.24
C ALA A 237 -15.40 22.51 11.99
N ALA A 238 -15.64 22.14 10.72
CA ALA A 238 -16.23 20.86 10.35
C ALA A 238 -15.36 19.65 10.74
N PHE A 239 -14.04 19.78 10.63
CA PHE A 239 -13.09 18.74 11.02
C PHE A 239 -12.68 18.76 12.50
N GLY A 240 -13.11 19.78 13.27
CA GLY A 240 -12.70 19.95 14.68
C GLY A 240 -11.21 20.22 14.85
N VAL A 241 -10.58 20.94 13.91
CA VAL A 241 -9.15 21.27 13.90
C VAL A 241 -8.91 22.78 13.79
N SER A 242 -7.65 23.23 13.83
CA SER A 242 -7.31 24.63 13.59
C SER A 242 -7.29 24.97 12.10
N GLN A 243 -7.53 26.23 11.75
CA GLN A 243 -7.38 26.72 10.37
C GLN A 243 -5.97 26.42 9.80
N SER A 244 -4.93 26.60 10.63
CA SER A 244 -3.55 26.29 10.23
C SER A 244 -3.36 24.81 9.88
N ALA A 245 -4.11 23.89 10.51
CA ALA A 245 -4.08 22.47 10.15
C ALA A 245 -4.67 22.22 8.75
N ILE A 246 -5.72 22.93 8.37
CA ILE A 246 -6.29 22.87 7.01
C ILE A 246 -5.33 23.45 5.99
N GLU A 247 -4.71 24.60 6.27
CA GLU A 247 -3.68 25.19 5.41
C GLU A 247 -2.51 24.23 5.19
N LYS A 248 -1.99 23.62 6.25
CA LYS A 248 -0.93 22.61 6.17
C LYS A 248 -1.32 21.36 5.39
N ARG A 249 -2.62 21.10 5.22
CA ARG A 249 -3.13 19.98 4.43
C ARG A 249 -3.31 20.35 2.95
N ILE A 250 -3.82 21.54 2.66
CA ILE A 250 -4.13 21.98 1.28
C ILE A 250 -2.93 22.63 0.58
N LEU A 251 -2.16 23.48 1.24
CA LEU A 251 -1.06 24.23 0.62
C LEU A 251 0.06 23.34 0.03
N PRO A 252 0.43 22.20 0.63
CA PRO A 252 1.42 21.31 0.02
C PRO A 252 0.98 20.73 -1.34
N LEU A 253 -0.34 20.62 -1.59
CA LEU A 253 -0.86 20.07 -2.85
C LEU A 253 -0.51 20.93 -4.07
N TYR A 254 -0.28 22.24 -3.87
CA TYR A 254 0.13 23.15 -4.93
C TYR A 254 1.46 22.72 -5.51
N LYS A 255 2.44 22.51 -4.63
CA LYS A 255 3.77 22.03 -5.00
C LYS A 255 3.71 20.58 -5.48
N ARG A 256 2.96 19.70 -4.80
CA ARG A 256 2.84 18.28 -5.17
C ARG A 256 2.30 18.10 -6.59
N PHE A 257 1.32 18.91 -6.99
CA PHE A 257 0.68 18.81 -8.30
C PHE A 257 1.21 19.82 -9.33
N GLY A 258 2.20 20.65 -8.96
CA GLY A 258 2.79 21.64 -9.86
C GLY A 258 1.82 22.76 -10.28
N VAL A 259 0.84 23.09 -9.43
CA VAL A 259 -0.18 24.12 -9.69
C VAL A 259 0.12 25.40 -8.92
N LYS A 260 -0.39 26.53 -9.41
CA LYS A 260 0.01 27.88 -8.94
C LYS A 260 -1.03 28.61 -8.09
N SER A 261 -2.27 28.12 -8.07
CA SER A 261 -3.38 28.78 -7.39
C SER A 261 -4.44 27.77 -6.97
N LEU A 262 -5.34 28.18 -6.06
CA LEU A 262 -6.41 27.31 -5.60
C LEU A 262 -7.34 26.89 -6.74
N THR A 263 -7.66 27.83 -7.64
CA THR A 263 -8.45 27.54 -8.84
C THR A 263 -7.76 26.50 -9.72
N HIS A 264 -6.44 26.61 -9.94
CA HIS A 264 -5.69 25.61 -10.70
C HIS A 264 -5.68 24.25 -9.99
N LEU A 265 -5.60 24.24 -8.66
CA LEU A 265 -5.67 23.02 -7.87
C LEU A 265 -7.03 22.32 -8.03
N ILE A 266 -8.13 23.07 -7.98
CA ILE A 266 -9.49 22.56 -8.22
C ILE A 266 -9.60 22.02 -9.64
N SER A 267 -9.20 22.79 -10.66
CA SER A 267 -9.25 22.33 -12.06
C SER A 267 -8.41 21.07 -12.31
N PHE A 268 -7.22 21.01 -11.73
CA PHE A 268 -6.36 19.81 -11.79
C PHE A 268 -7.05 18.61 -11.13
N ALA A 269 -7.67 18.82 -9.96
CA ALA A 269 -8.32 17.78 -9.20
C ALA A 269 -9.57 17.23 -9.90
N THR A 270 -10.39 18.09 -10.54
CA THR A 270 -11.49 17.67 -11.41
C THR A 270 -10.98 16.90 -12.62
N ALA A 271 -9.94 17.39 -13.31
CA ALA A 271 -9.37 16.73 -14.48
C ALA A 271 -8.74 15.35 -14.17
N ASN A 272 -8.31 15.13 -12.93
CA ASN A 272 -7.76 13.84 -12.45
C ASN A 272 -8.79 13.04 -11.63
N HIS A 273 -10.07 13.39 -11.72
CA HIS A 273 -11.19 12.72 -11.04
C HIS A 273 -11.08 12.63 -9.51
N ILE A 274 -10.20 13.42 -8.89
CA ILE A 274 -10.08 13.51 -7.43
C ILE A 274 -11.36 14.09 -6.83
N LEU A 275 -11.87 15.13 -7.49
CA LEU A 275 -13.16 15.75 -7.23
C LEU A 275 -14.22 15.15 -8.15
N PRO A 276 -15.48 15.04 -7.70
CA PRO A 276 -16.61 14.63 -8.53
C PRO A 276 -16.88 15.59 -9.70
#